data_AF-A0A7C5JHH7-F1
#
_entry.id   AF-A0A7C5JHH7-F1
#
_cell.length_a   1.000
_cell.length_b   1.000
_cell.length_c   1.000
_cell.angle_alpha   90.00
_cell.angle_beta   90.00
_cell.angle_gamma   90.00
#
_symmetry.space_group_name_H-M   'P 1'
#
loop_
_entity.id
_entity.type
_entity.pdbx_description
1 polymer ?
#
loop_
_entity_poly.entity_id
_entity_poly.type
_entity_poly.pdbx_seq_one_letter_code
_entity_poly.pdbx_strand_id
1 'polypeptide(L)'
;MAEQFDEIKSLIDKTLAAKDNIDEIEEKFVDTVAERVAELMESNMELFFNHMYRMDIDERKIHNVLMSENNSETVYKTIARIIIERQKQRLETKRKYKQDKIEGWDEY
;
A
#
# COMPACT_ATOMS: atom_id res chain seq x y z
N MET A 1 23.19 -24.56 27.87
CA MET A 1 21.76 -24.66 27.52
C MET A 1 20.97 -23.43 27.93
N ALA A 2 21.06 -22.93 29.17
CA ALA A 2 20.34 -21.70 29.59
C ALA A 2 20.73 -20.45 28.78
N GLU A 3 22.03 -20.21 28.54
CA GLU A 3 22.52 -19.04 27.77
C GLU A 3 21.98 -18.99 26.32
N GLN A 4 21.80 -20.15 25.67
CA GLN A 4 21.22 -20.22 24.32
C GLN A 4 19.74 -19.84 24.30
N PHE A 5 18.99 -20.15 25.37
CA PHE A 5 17.58 -19.78 25.48
C PHE A 5 17.41 -18.26 25.69
N ASP A 6 18.28 -17.65 26.48
CA ASP A 6 18.25 -16.20 26.72
C ASP A 6 18.62 -15.41 25.46
N GLU A 7 19.58 -15.90 24.68
CA GLU A 7 19.95 -15.31 23.39
C GLU A 7 18.79 -15.41 22.36
N ILE A 8 18.15 -16.57 22.25
CA ILE A 8 16.97 -16.76 21.38
C ILE A 8 15.82 -15.83 21.78
N LYS A 9 15.55 -15.71 23.09
CA LYS A 9 14.49 -14.83 23.59
C LYS A 9 14.75 -13.37 23.23
N SER A 10 16.00 -12.91 23.39
CA SER A 10 16.40 -11.56 23.00
C SER A 10 16.20 -11.28 21.51
N LEU A 11 16.47 -12.27 20.65
CA LEU A 11 16.27 -12.15 19.20
C LEU A 11 14.78 -12.08 18.83
N ILE A 12 13.94 -12.88 19.50
CA ILE A 12 12.49 -12.86 19.29
C ILE A 12 11.91 -11.50 19.70
N ASP A 13 12.26 -11.00 20.88
CA ASP A 13 11.76 -9.71 21.38
C ASP A 13 12.14 -8.55 20.46
N LYS A 14 13.38 -8.53 19.95
CA LYS A 14 13.82 -7.53 18.95
C LYS A 14 13.05 -7.63 17.64
N THR A 15 12.77 -8.85 17.18
CA THR A 15 12.04 -9.08 15.92
C THR A 15 10.59 -8.65 16.03
N LEU A 16 9.93 -8.95 17.16
CA LEU A 16 8.57 -8.51 17.44
C LEU A 16 8.50 -6.99 17.53
N ALA A 17 9.38 -6.36 18.30
CA ALA A 17 9.42 -4.90 18.40
C ALA A 17 9.67 -4.23 17.03
N ALA A 18 10.51 -4.80 16.17
CA ALA A 18 10.73 -4.28 14.82
C ALA A 18 9.48 -4.43 13.94
N LYS A 19 8.73 -5.53 14.08
CA LYS A 19 7.48 -5.76 13.35
C LYS A 19 6.39 -4.78 13.78
N ASP A 20 6.22 -4.56 15.08
CA ASP A 20 5.26 -3.59 15.62
C ASP A 20 5.52 -2.18 15.07
N ASN A 21 6.79 -1.75 15.03
CA ASN A 21 7.17 -0.47 14.44
C ASN A 21 6.83 -0.38 12.94
N ILE A 22 7.00 -1.46 12.18
CA ILE A 22 6.66 -1.48 10.75
C ILE A 22 5.15 -1.36 10.55
N ASP A 23 4.36 -2.10 11.34
CA ASP A 23 2.90 -2.08 11.23
C ASP A 23 2.32 -0.72 11.63
N GLU A 24 2.90 -0.06 12.65
CA GLU A 24 2.55 1.33 13.00
C GLU A 24 2.89 2.33 11.88
N ILE A 25 4.04 2.18 11.24
CA ILE A 25 4.44 3.03 10.10
C ILE A 25 3.49 2.81 8.92
N GLU A 26 3.13 1.55 8.64
CA GLU A 26 2.22 1.21 7.57
C GLU A 26 0.82 1.80 7.82
N GLU A 27 0.28 1.68 9.03
CA GLU A 27 -1.01 2.27 9.36
C GLU A 27 -0.98 3.81 9.30
N LYS A 28 0.09 4.46 9.77
CA LYS A 28 0.26 5.92 9.59
C LYS A 28 0.32 6.33 8.13
N PHE A 29 0.93 5.51 7.28
CA PHE A 29 0.96 5.76 5.85
C PHE A 29 -0.44 5.60 5.23
N VAL A 30 -1.21 4.59 5.65
CA VAL A 30 -2.63 4.44 5.28
C VAL A 30 -3.42 5.68 5.68
N ASP A 31 -3.26 6.16 6.91
CA ASP A 31 -3.95 7.36 7.42
C ASP A 31 -3.64 8.59 6.57
N THR A 32 -2.35 8.80 6.27
CA THR A 32 -1.91 9.95 5.45
C THR A 32 -2.53 9.90 4.04
N VAL A 33 -2.61 8.72 3.43
CA VAL A 33 -3.24 8.55 2.12
C VAL A 33 -4.76 8.74 2.22
N ALA A 34 -5.38 8.26 3.31
CA ALA A 34 -6.81 8.40 3.55
C ALA A 34 -7.24 9.86 3.71
N GLU A 35 -6.47 10.67 4.44
CA GLU A 35 -6.67 12.12 4.54
C GLU A 35 -6.65 12.78 3.16
N ARG A 36 -5.65 12.44 2.33
CA ARG A 36 -5.55 12.99 0.98
C ARG A 36 -6.71 12.55 0.07
N VAL A 37 -7.18 11.32 0.23
CA VAL A 37 -8.37 10.81 -0.49
C VAL A 37 -9.61 11.58 -0.07
N ALA A 38 -9.81 11.79 1.24
CA ALA A 38 -10.94 12.55 1.76
C ALA A 38 -10.97 13.97 1.18
N GLU A 39 -9.85 14.69 1.27
CA GLU A 39 -9.71 16.03 0.68
C GLU A 39 -10.08 16.05 -0.81
N LEU A 40 -9.59 15.07 -1.58
CA LEU A 40 -9.79 15.04 -3.02
C LEU A 40 -11.24 14.69 -3.39
N MET A 41 -11.86 13.74 -2.68
CA MET A 41 -13.25 13.37 -2.89
C MET A 41 -14.21 14.51 -2.52
N GLU A 42 -13.92 15.24 -1.44
CA GLU A 42 -14.74 16.36 -0.97
C GLU A 42 -14.58 17.61 -1.85
N SER A 43 -13.37 17.88 -2.34
CA SER A 43 -13.09 19.07 -3.16
C SER A 43 -13.33 18.86 -4.66
N ASN A 44 -12.99 17.69 -5.22
CA ASN A 44 -13.12 17.40 -6.64
C ASN A 44 -13.19 15.90 -6.95
N MET A 45 -14.42 15.38 -6.96
CA MET A 45 -14.71 13.97 -7.25
C MET A 45 -14.23 13.52 -8.64
N GLU A 46 -14.33 14.38 -9.66
CA GLU A 46 -13.87 14.04 -11.01
C GLU A 46 -12.35 13.85 -11.05
N LEU A 47 -11.61 14.74 -10.37
CA LEU A 47 -10.16 14.62 -10.24
C LEU A 47 -9.77 13.37 -9.46
N PHE A 48 -10.53 13.00 -8.42
CA PHE A 48 -10.33 11.75 -7.71
C PHE A 48 -10.41 10.54 -8.65
N PHE A 49 -11.49 10.40 -9.42
CA PHE A 49 -11.62 9.29 -10.38
C PHE A 49 -10.52 9.31 -11.44
N ASN A 50 -10.17 10.48 -11.97
CA ASN A 50 -9.06 10.63 -12.92
C ASN A 50 -7.73 10.06 -12.37
N HIS A 51 -7.46 10.22 -11.07
CA HIS A 51 -6.28 9.61 -10.45
C HIS A 51 -6.39 8.08 -10.36
N MET A 52 -7.56 7.56 -10.01
CA MET A 52 -7.79 6.10 -9.92
C MET A 52 -7.54 5.42 -11.26
N TYR A 53 -8.04 6.00 -12.35
CA TYR A 53 -7.82 5.49 -13.70
C TYR A 53 -6.33 5.47 -14.08
N ARG A 54 -5.57 6.54 -13.78
CA ARG A 54 -4.12 6.59 -14.05
C ARG A 54 -3.31 5.59 -13.24
N MET A 55 -3.81 5.19 -12.07
CA MET A 55 -3.18 4.18 -11.23
C MET A 55 -3.60 2.75 -11.61
N ASP A 56 -4.46 2.57 -12.61
CA ASP A 56 -5.01 1.27 -13.01
C ASP A 56 -5.71 0.58 -11.82
N ILE A 57 -6.58 1.33 -11.14
CA ILE A 57 -7.44 0.83 -10.07
C ILE A 57 -8.81 0.49 -10.67
N ASP A 58 -9.31 -0.72 -10.38
CA ASP A 58 -10.62 -1.19 -10.85
C ASP A 58 -11.74 -0.35 -10.22
N GLU A 59 -12.47 0.39 -11.06
CA GLU A 59 -13.59 1.25 -10.67
C GLU A 59 -14.68 0.48 -9.91
N ARG A 60 -14.90 -0.80 -10.22
CA ARG A 60 -15.88 -1.64 -9.52
C ARG A 60 -15.51 -1.80 -8.05
N LYS A 61 -14.21 -1.87 -7.72
CA LYS A 61 -13.76 -1.93 -6.32
C LYS A 61 -14.10 -0.64 -5.58
N ILE A 62 -13.85 0.51 -6.21
CA ILE A 62 -14.17 1.81 -5.62
C ILE A 62 -15.68 1.95 -5.43
N HIS A 63 -16.48 1.64 -6.46
CA HIS A 63 -17.94 1.70 -6.39
C HIS A 63 -18.49 0.81 -5.27
N ASN A 64 -17.98 -0.42 -5.11
CA ASN A 64 -18.40 -1.30 -4.03
C ASN A 64 -18.09 -0.73 -2.64
N VAL A 65 -16.95 -0.05 -2.48
CA VAL A 65 -16.60 0.62 -1.22
C VAL A 65 -17.53 1.80 -0.94
N LEU A 66 -17.86 2.60 -1.96
CA LEU A 66 -18.79 3.73 -1.82
C LEU A 66 -20.22 3.31 -1.48
N MET A 67 -20.65 2.13 -1.96
CA MET A 67 -22.00 1.60 -1.73
C MET A 67 -22.12 0.73 -0.47
N SER A 68 -21.01 0.47 0.24
CA SER A 68 -21.02 -0.39 1.42
C SER A 68 -21.47 0.37 2.67
N GLU A 69 -22.68 0.11 3.14
CA GLU A 69 -23.22 0.68 4.38
C GLU A 69 -22.64 0.03 5.65
N ASN A 70 -22.04 -1.15 5.54
CA ASN A 70 -21.58 -1.98 6.67
C ASN A 70 -20.05 -1.99 6.85
N ASN A 71 -19.35 -0.98 6.33
CA ASN A 71 -17.91 -0.96 6.47
C ASN A 71 -17.52 -0.55 7.89
N SER A 72 -16.82 -1.44 8.61
CA SER A 72 -16.28 -1.14 9.95
C SER A 72 -15.22 -0.04 9.92
N GLU A 73 -14.68 0.22 8.74
CA GLU A 73 -13.69 1.25 8.48
C GLU A 73 -14.25 2.35 7.59
N THR A 74 -13.72 3.57 7.72
CA THR A 74 -14.13 4.68 6.87
C THR A 74 -13.84 4.40 5.40
N VAL A 75 -14.74 4.84 4.53
CA VAL A 75 -14.63 4.73 3.07
C VAL A 75 -13.24 5.17 2.58
N TYR A 76 -12.73 6.29 3.10
CA TYR A 76 -11.44 6.87 2.73
C TYR A 76 -10.26 5.96 3.09
N LYS A 77 -10.25 5.35 4.27
CA LYS A 77 -9.21 4.39 4.69
C LYS A 77 -9.25 3.12 3.84
N THR A 78 -10.44 2.60 3.55
CA THR A 78 -10.56 1.43 2.67
C THR A 78 -10.03 1.73 1.26
N ILE A 79 -10.35 2.90 0.70
CA ILE A 79 -9.80 3.34 -0.60
C ILE A 79 -8.28 3.51 -0.52
N ALA A 80 -7.74 4.11 0.55
CA ALA A 80 -6.30 4.27 0.75
C ALA A 80 -5.57 2.92 0.72
N ARG A 81 -6.11 1.91 1.41
CA ARG A 81 -5.56 0.55 1.35
C ARG A 81 -5.58 -0.03 -0.06
N ILE A 82 -6.66 0.15 -0.82
CA ILE A 82 -6.73 -0.28 -2.23
C ILE A 82 -5.64 0.38 -3.08
N ILE A 83 -5.43 1.69 -2.90
CA ILE A 83 -4.38 2.44 -3.61
C ILE A 83 -2.99 1.88 -3.27
N ILE A 84 -2.70 1.69 -1.98
CA ILE A 84 -1.41 1.19 -1.51
C ILE A 84 -1.13 -0.21 -2.05
N GLU A 85 -2.12 -1.11 -1.98
CA GLU A 85 -2.01 -2.47 -2.52
C GLU A 85 -1.72 -2.46 -4.03
N ARG A 86 -2.37 -1.58 -4.79
CA ARG A 86 -2.07 -1.43 -6.23
C ARG A 86 -0.64 -0.95 -6.47
N GLN A 87 -0.12 -0.04 -5.64
CA GLN A 87 1.28 0.40 -5.75
C GLN A 87 2.27 -0.72 -5.41
N LYS A 88 2.00 -1.54 -4.38
CA LYS A 88 2.80 -2.74 -4.06
C LYS A 88 2.83 -3.69 -5.27
N GLN A 89 1.67 -4.02 -5.84
CA GLN A 89 1.57 -4.87 -7.03
C GLN A 89 2.34 -4.29 -8.23
N ARG A 90 2.30 -2.97 -8.41
CA ARG A 90 3.05 -2.29 -9.48
C ARG A 90 4.55 -2.44 -9.29
N LEU A 91 5.05 -2.29 -8.06
CA LEU A 91 6.46 -2.48 -7.74
C LEU A 91 6.88 -3.94 -7.95
N GLU A 92 6.07 -4.90 -7.53
CA GLU A 92 6.32 -6.33 -7.75
C GLU A 92 6.36 -6.67 -9.23
N THR A 93 5.41 -6.18 -10.02
CA THR A 93 5.35 -6.37 -11.47
C THR A 93 6.61 -5.80 -12.14
N LYS A 94 7.02 -4.58 -11.77
CA LYS A 94 8.25 -3.96 -12.29
C LYS A 94 9.50 -4.76 -11.94
N ARG A 95 9.58 -5.34 -10.72
CA ARG A 95 10.69 -6.20 -10.31
C ARG A 95 10.69 -7.51 -11.09
N LYS A 96 9.52 -8.13 -11.26
CA LYS A 96 9.35 -9.42 -11.94
C LYS A 96 9.70 -9.36 -13.43
N TYR A 97 9.31 -8.29 -14.11
CA TYR A 97 9.53 -8.12 -15.55
C TYR A 97 10.65 -7.13 -15.85
N LYS A 98 11.58 -6.93 -14.92
CA LYS A 98 12.77 -6.12 -15.18
C LYS A 98 13.57 -6.80 -16.29
N GLN A 99 13.55 -6.22 -17.47
CA GLN A 99 14.37 -6.68 -18.60
C GLN A 99 15.80 -6.23 -18.39
N ASP A 100 16.74 -7.10 -18.75
CA ASP A 100 18.14 -6.73 -18.86
C ASP A 100 18.33 -5.75 -20.02
N LYS A 101 19.41 -4.97 -19.93
CA LYS A 101 19.77 -4.02 -20.98
C LYS A 101 19.98 -4.79 -22.28
N ILE A 102 19.27 -4.43 -23.34
CA ILE A 102 19.43 -5.11 -24.61
C ILE A 102 20.76 -4.66 -25.23
N GLU A 103 21.66 -5.62 -25.44
CA GLU A 103 22.98 -5.36 -26.03
C GLU A 103 22.83 -4.79 -27.45
N GLY A 104 23.55 -3.70 -27.75
CA GLY A 104 23.52 -3.02 -29.06
C GLY A 104 22.35 -2.03 -29.30
N TRP A 105 21.44 -1.81 -28.34
CA TRP A 105 20.35 -0.84 -28.51
C TRP A 105 20.76 0.63 -28.31
N ASP A 106 21.89 0.87 -27.66
CA ASP A 106 22.42 2.22 -27.41
C ASP A 106 23.41 2.70 -28.50
N GLU A 107 23.56 1.95 -29.60
CA GLU A 107 24.62 2.17 -30.61
C GLU A 107 24.16 2.91 -31.90
N TYR A 108 22.92 3.42 -31.95
CA TYR A 108 22.37 4.16 -33.11
C TYR A 108 21.89 5.56 -32.75
#